data_AF-A0A7V2XYE7-F1
#
_entry.id   AF-A0A7V2XYE7-F1
#
_cell.length_a   1.000
_cell.length_b   1.000
_cell.length_c   1.000
_cell.angle_alpha   90.00
_cell.angle_beta   90.00
_cell.angle_gamma   90.00
#
_symmetry.space_group_name_H-M   'P 1'
#
loop_
_entity.id
_entity.type
_entity.pdbx_description
1 polymer ?
#
loop_
_entity_poly.entity_id
_entity_poly.type
_entity_poly.pdbx_seq_one_letter_code
_entity_poly.pdbx_strand_id
1 'polypeptide(L)'
;MERQNQTYVVGFPRIGEKRELKRALEGYWAGRSGFGAVAEVSRELRRRHWLYQQEASIDFISSNDFSLYDNMLDTAVMLGAVPDRFRDIDNEEERYFAMARGTQKAHAMEMTKWFNTNYHFIVPELAGDMTFSLNTQKVVNEYKEAKALGIKTKINVIGPITFLSLSWRVDGRGDGLDLLPELLPHYVSLLDEIARLDGEVFVQFDEPVLVKDPDGRTLDLLRSSYDQLGHARTNPNLVVMTYFDHATEAVTALKGVPLYGIGLDLVHGPENMTALAELDGKKLIAGVIDGRNVWRNNYEETLARLNAIEKYVDPRDIIISTSCSLL
;
A
#
# COMPACT_ATOMS: atom_id res chain seq x y z
N MET A 1 -26.08 -0.88 -23.46
CA MET A 1 -25.04 -1.65 -22.74
C MET A 1 -25.23 -1.35 -21.28
N GLU A 2 -25.64 -2.32 -20.48
CA GLU A 2 -25.77 -2.13 -19.03
C GLU A 2 -24.40 -1.71 -18.47
N ARG A 3 -24.43 -0.66 -17.65
CA ARG A 3 -23.26 0.02 -17.09
C ARG A 3 -22.73 -0.86 -15.95
N GLN A 4 -21.52 -1.42 -16.09
CA GLN A 4 -20.88 -2.16 -15.01
C GLN A 4 -19.73 -1.30 -14.49
N ASN A 5 -19.95 -0.61 -13.37
CA ASN A 5 -18.87 0.08 -12.67
C ASN A 5 -17.87 -0.97 -12.18
N GLN A 6 -16.57 -0.73 -12.40
CA GLN A 6 -15.53 -1.63 -11.92
C GLN A 6 -15.44 -1.57 -10.38
N THR A 7 -14.90 -2.63 -9.79
CA THR A 7 -14.78 -2.83 -8.35
C THR A 7 -13.34 -2.96 -7.90
N TYR A 8 -13.03 -2.41 -6.73
CA TYR A 8 -11.68 -2.28 -6.23
C TYR A 8 -11.61 -2.61 -4.74
N VAL A 9 -10.66 -3.45 -4.35
CA VAL A 9 -10.37 -3.72 -2.95
C VAL A 9 -9.02 -3.10 -2.63
N VAL A 10 -8.99 -2.17 -1.68
CA VAL A 10 -7.75 -1.45 -1.34
C VAL A 10 -6.68 -2.42 -0.84
N GLY A 11 -7.03 -3.40 0.00
CA GLY A 11 -6.16 -4.42 0.55
C GLY A 11 -6.97 -5.48 1.30
N PHE A 12 -6.42 -6.68 1.48
CA PHE A 12 -7.14 -7.82 2.06
C PHE A 12 -6.47 -8.36 3.34
N PRO A 13 -7.24 -8.81 4.35
CA PRO A 13 -6.68 -9.32 5.59
C PRO A 13 -5.88 -10.60 5.36
N ARG A 14 -4.71 -10.69 6.00
CA ARG A 14 -3.71 -11.75 5.75
C ARG A 14 -3.70 -12.88 6.77
N ILE A 15 -4.40 -12.73 7.89
CA ILE A 15 -4.26 -13.62 9.06
C ILE A 15 -4.86 -15.01 8.85
N GLY A 16 -5.82 -15.15 7.93
CA GLY A 16 -6.61 -16.34 7.68
C GLY A 16 -7.81 -16.48 8.63
N GLU A 17 -8.90 -17.10 8.16
CA GLU A 17 -10.17 -17.26 8.89
C GLU A 17 -10.02 -17.88 10.28
N LYS A 18 -9.02 -18.76 10.46
CA LYS A 18 -8.74 -19.47 11.71
C LYS A 18 -7.40 -19.06 12.33
N ARG A 19 -6.85 -17.93 11.88
CA ARG A 19 -5.54 -17.38 12.27
C ARG A 19 -4.39 -18.32 11.93
N GLU A 20 -4.42 -18.92 10.74
CA GLU A 20 -3.42 -19.85 10.25
C GLU A 20 -2.03 -19.23 10.23
N LEU A 21 -1.92 -17.99 9.72
CA LEU A 21 -0.64 -17.29 9.67
C LEU A 21 -0.03 -17.08 11.07
N LYS A 22 -0.87 -16.69 12.04
CA LYS A 22 -0.44 -16.55 13.44
C LYS A 22 0.18 -17.84 13.98
N ARG A 23 -0.49 -18.99 13.76
CA ARG A 23 -0.03 -20.29 14.27
C ARG A 23 1.28 -20.71 13.61
N ALA A 24 1.43 -20.48 12.31
CA ALA A 24 2.65 -20.78 11.58
C ALA A 24 3.83 -19.94 12.08
N LEU A 25 3.64 -18.62 12.24
CA LEU A 25 4.64 -17.71 12.78
C LEU A 25 5.05 -18.07 14.20
N GLU A 26 4.09 -18.35 15.09
CA GLU A 26 4.37 -18.77 16.47
C GLU A 26 5.05 -20.15 16.55
N GLY A 27 4.80 -21.05 15.59
CA GLY A 27 5.51 -22.31 15.43
C GLY A 27 6.97 -22.10 15.08
N TYR A 28 7.22 -21.25 14.09
CA TYR A 28 8.56 -20.88 13.63
C TYR A 28 9.37 -20.19 14.73
N TRP A 29 8.83 -19.15 15.36
CA TRP A 29 9.54 -18.41 16.42
C TRP A 29 9.82 -19.23 17.67
N ALA A 30 9.05 -20.29 17.91
CA ALA A 30 9.28 -21.22 19.01
C ALA A 30 10.19 -22.40 18.63
N GLY A 31 10.74 -22.42 17.40
CA GLY A 31 11.60 -23.50 16.90
C GLY A 31 10.87 -24.83 16.67
N ARG A 32 9.53 -24.85 16.66
CA ARG A 32 8.73 -26.07 16.42
C ARG A 32 8.63 -26.44 14.95
N SER A 33 8.89 -25.49 14.05
CA SER A 33 8.88 -25.66 12.59
C SER A 33 9.91 -24.75 11.94
N GLY A 34 10.42 -25.13 10.77
CA GLY A 34 11.27 -24.24 9.96
C GLY A 34 10.47 -23.20 9.16
N PHE A 35 11.17 -22.24 8.55
CA PHE A 35 10.55 -21.18 7.74
C PHE A 35 9.73 -21.73 6.56
N GLY A 36 10.10 -22.90 6.02
CA GLY A 36 9.33 -23.56 4.95
C GLY A 36 7.84 -23.76 5.28
N ALA A 37 7.51 -24.03 6.56
CA ALA A 37 6.12 -24.16 7.00
C ALA A 37 5.37 -22.80 6.98
N VAL A 38 6.07 -21.71 7.32
CA VAL A 38 5.51 -20.35 7.22
C VAL A 38 5.27 -20.02 5.76
N ALA A 39 6.26 -20.24 4.89
CA ALA A 39 6.17 -19.97 3.47
C ALA A 39 5.03 -20.74 2.78
N GLU A 40 4.82 -22.01 3.15
CA GLU A 40 3.71 -22.82 2.67
C GLU A 40 2.35 -22.24 3.08
N VAL A 41 2.14 -21.97 4.38
CA VAL A 41 0.89 -21.39 4.87
C VAL A 41 0.63 -20.01 4.24
N SER A 42 1.66 -19.18 4.09
CA SER A 42 1.55 -17.88 3.45
C SER A 42 1.11 -17.98 1.99
N ARG A 43 1.70 -18.90 1.21
CA ARG A 43 1.33 -19.15 -0.19
C ARG A 43 -0.10 -19.67 -0.32
N GLU A 44 -0.52 -20.58 0.57
CA GLU A 44 -1.90 -21.07 0.60
C GLU A 44 -2.91 -19.96 0.93
N LEU A 45 -2.59 -19.10 1.89
CA LEU A 45 -3.45 -17.96 2.25
C LEU A 45 -3.57 -16.97 1.11
N ARG A 46 -2.46 -16.55 0.48
CA ARG A 46 -2.49 -15.66 -0.69
C ARG A 46 -3.36 -16.24 -1.81
N ARG A 47 -3.11 -17.50 -2.19
CA ARG A 47 -3.91 -18.21 -3.19
C ARG A 47 -5.40 -18.17 -2.85
N ARG A 48 -5.76 -18.49 -1.60
CA ARG A 48 -7.16 -18.52 -1.16
C ARG A 48 -7.82 -17.15 -1.21
N HIS A 49 -7.13 -16.10 -0.74
CA HIS A 49 -7.65 -14.74 -0.72
C HIS A 49 -7.84 -14.18 -2.14
N TRP A 50 -6.95 -14.50 -3.08
CA TRP A 50 -7.13 -14.13 -4.48
C TRP A 50 -8.32 -14.86 -5.11
N LEU A 51 -8.47 -16.16 -4.85
CA LEU A 51 -9.62 -16.93 -5.36
C LEU A 51 -10.95 -16.44 -4.79
N TYR A 52 -11.01 -16.08 -3.50
CA TYR A 52 -12.22 -15.50 -2.91
C TYR A 52 -12.65 -14.20 -3.61
N GLN A 53 -11.70 -13.32 -3.89
CA GLN A 53 -12.00 -12.06 -4.59
C GLN A 53 -12.35 -12.29 -6.05
N GLN A 54 -11.71 -13.25 -6.73
CA GLN A 54 -12.06 -13.63 -8.10
C GLN A 54 -13.48 -14.24 -8.17
N GLU A 55 -13.82 -15.14 -7.26
CA GLU A 55 -15.17 -15.73 -7.15
C GLU A 55 -16.22 -14.66 -6.86
N ALA A 56 -15.87 -13.64 -6.08
CA ALA A 56 -16.70 -12.45 -5.84
C ALA A 56 -16.72 -11.45 -7.01
N SER A 57 -16.05 -11.75 -8.13
CA SER A 57 -15.97 -10.91 -9.33
C SER A 57 -15.38 -9.51 -9.08
N ILE A 58 -14.39 -9.40 -8.18
CA ILE A 58 -13.64 -8.16 -7.97
C ILE A 58 -12.71 -7.90 -9.16
N ASP A 59 -12.80 -6.70 -9.75
CA ASP A 59 -11.99 -6.33 -10.93
C ASP A 59 -10.53 -6.04 -10.57
N PHE A 60 -10.30 -5.28 -9.49
CA PHE A 60 -8.98 -4.90 -9.02
C PHE A 60 -8.61 -5.60 -7.71
N ILE A 61 -8.04 -6.80 -7.84
CA ILE A 61 -7.58 -7.65 -6.74
C ILE A 61 -6.15 -7.28 -6.34
N SER A 62 -5.89 -7.12 -5.04
CA SER A 62 -4.58 -6.77 -4.49
C SER A 62 -3.56 -7.91 -4.53
N SER A 63 -2.29 -7.54 -4.71
CA SER A 63 -1.11 -8.34 -4.37
C SER A 63 -0.11 -7.44 -3.66
N ASN A 64 0.85 -8.02 -2.94
CA ASN A 64 1.78 -7.31 -2.06
C ASN A 64 1.13 -6.61 -0.84
N ASP A 65 -0.18 -6.80 -0.63
CA ASP A 65 -0.91 -6.46 0.59
C ASP A 65 -0.69 -7.48 1.73
N PHE A 66 -0.30 -8.70 1.37
CA PHE A 66 0.12 -9.75 2.31
C PHE A 66 1.48 -9.40 2.94
N SER A 67 1.65 -9.73 4.22
CA SER A 67 2.91 -9.60 4.96
C SER A 67 3.03 -10.68 6.03
N LEU A 68 4.27 -11.00 6.39
CA LEU A 68 4.55 -11.86 7.53
C LEU A 68 4.50 -11.12 8.86
N TYR A 69 4.57 -9.79 8.85
CA TYR A 69 4.49 -8.99 10.06
C TYR A 69 3.82 -7.64 9.81
N ASP A 70 4.38 -6.81 8.93
CA ASP A 70 3.94 -5.44 8.68
C ASP A 70 4.36 -4.91 7.29
N ASN A 71 3.49 -4.13 6.64
CA ASN A 71 3.73 -3.62 5.29
C ASN A 71 4.75 -2.46 5.26
N MET A 72 4.88 -1.67 6.33
CA MET A 72 5.95 -0.67 6.43
C MET A 72 7.31 -1.36 6.60
N LEU A 73 7.38 -2.42 7.41
CA LEU A 73 8.57 -3.27 7.48
C LEU A 73 8.91 -3.92 6.13
N ASP A 74 7.91 -4.46 5.42
CA ASP A 74 8.11 -5.03 4.08
C ASP A 74 8.69 -3.99 3.11
N THR A 75 8.21 -2.75 3.19
CA THR A 75 8.71 -1.63 2.39
C THR A 75 10.15 -1.26 2.78
N ALA A 76 10.48 -1.25 4.07
CA ALA A 76 11.84 -1.02 4.54
C ALA A 76 12.80 -2.10 4.00
N VAL A 77 12.40 -3.38 4.02
CA VAL A 77 13.19 -4.48 3.45
C VAL A 77 13.31 -4.37 1.93
N MET A 78 12.23 -4.03 1.23
CA MET A 78 12.23 -3.79 -0.22
C MET A 78 13.23 -2.69 -0.59
N LEU A 79 13.38 -1.65 0.24
CA LEU A 79 14.26 -0.50 0.03
C LEU A 79 15.65 -0.67 0.67
N GLY A 80 15.95 -1.85 1.23
CA GLY A 80 17.21 -2.12 1.92
C GLY A 80 17.47 -1.20 3.13
N ALA A 81 16.42 -0.58 3.67
CA ALA A 81 16.46 0.31 4.83
C ALA A 81 16.59 -0.49 6.13
N VAL A 82 17.72 -1.22 6.26
CA VAL A 82 18.03 -2.09 7.37
C VAL A 82 18.98 -1.38 8.34
N PRO A 83 18.60 -1.19 9.62
CA PRO A 83 19.48 -0.61 10.63
C PRO A 83 20.76 -1.43 10.82
N ASP A 84 21.88 -0.77 11.09
CA ASP A 84 23.21 -1.40 11.16
C ASP A 84 23.25 -2.60 12.13
N ARG A 85 22.53 -2.51 13.26
CA ARG A 85 22.47 -3.59 14.27
C ARG A 85 21.87 -4.91 13.77
N PHE A 86 21.28 -4.94 12.57
CA PHE A 86 20.71 -6.13 11.95
C PHE A 86 21.41 -6.52 10.63
N ARG A 87 22.36 -5.72 10.14
CA ARG A 87 22.98 -5.94 8.82
C ARG A 87 23.81 -7.22 8.76
N ASP A 88 24.45 -7.59 9.86
CA ASP A 88 25.29 -8.80 9.98
C ASP A 88 24.47 -10.10 10.04
N ILE A 89 23.14 -10.04 9.97
CA ILE A 89 22.29 -11.22 9.89
C ILE A 89 22.15 -11.61 8.41
N ASP A 90 22.88 -12.66 8.02
CA ASP A 90 22.94 -13.13 6.62
C ASP A 90 21.59 -13.69 6.13
N ASN A 91 20.88 -14.44 6.98
CA ASN A 91 19.59 -15.01 6.61
C ASN A 91 18.51 -13.91 6.59
N GLU A 92 17.91 -13.68 5.41
CA GLU A 92 16.96 -12.58 5.20
C GLU A 92 15.70 -12.72 6.06
N GLU A 93 15.22 -13.94 6.26
CA GLU A 93 14.04 -14.20 7.08
C GLU A 93 14.29 -13.95 8.57
N GLU A 94 15.42 -14.42 9.09
CA GLU A 94 15.87 -14.14 10.45
C GLU A 94 16.06 -12.64 10.65
N ARG A 95 16.67 -11.94 9.69
CA ARG A 95 16.86 -10.49 9.74
C ARG A 95 15.53 -9.74 9.76
N TYR A 96 14.58 -10.14 8.93
CA TYR A 96 13.22 -9.58 8.89
C TYR A 96 12.54 -9.68 10.27
N PHE A 97 12.56 -10.86 10.89
CA PHE A 97 11.94 -11.02 12.21
C PHE A 97 12.77 -10.43 13.35
N ALA A 98 14.10 -10.32 13.20
CA ALA A 98 14.95 -9.60 14.14
C ALA A 98 14.61 -8.11 14.19
N MET A 99 14.33 -7.48 13.05
CA MET A 99 13.82 -6.11 13.00
C MET A 99 12.46 -5.98 13.70
N ALA A 100 11.53 -6.89 13.40
CA ALA A 100 10.17 -6.85 13.94
C ALA A 100 10.08 -7.13 15.46
N ARG A 101 10.90 -8.05 15.98
CA ARG A 101 10.74 -8.64 17.32
C ARG A 101 12.01 -8.69 18.16
N GLY A 102 13.13 -8.22 17.62
CA GLY A 102 14.42 -8.24 18.29
C GLY A 102 15.06 -9.63 18.32
N THR A 103 16.27 -9.66 18.87
CA THR A 103 17.04 -10.87 19.18
C THR A 103 17.56 -10.77 20.61
N GLN A 104 18.36 -11.76 21.05
CA GLN A 104 19.08 -11.64 22.32
C GLN A 104 20.14 -10.52 22.32
N LYS A 105 20.62 -10.10 21.14
CA LYS A 105 21.73 -9.14 20.99
C LYS A 105 21.28 -7.75 20.54
N ALA A 106 20.10 -7.63 19.95
CA ALA A 106 19.59 -6.37 19.39
C ALA A 106 18.11 -6.19 19.75
N HIS A 107 17.74 -4.98 20.18
CA HIS A 107 16.35 -4.62 20.43
C HIS A 107 15.58 -4.47 19.12
N ALA A 108 14.30 -4.85 19.14
CA ALA A 108 13.37 -4.66 18.02
C ALA A 108 13.28 -3.18 17.61
N MET A 109 12.90 -2.94 16.36
CA MET A 109 12.50 -1.60 15.92
C MET A 109 11.22 -1.15 16.64
N GLU A 110 11.02 0.16 16.73
CA GLU A 110 9.84 0.71 17.38
C GLU A 110 8.55 0.32 16.64
N MET A 111 7.49 0.07 17.40
CA MET A 111 6.16 -0.19 16.88
C MET A 111 5.20 0.88 17.41
N THR A 112 4.41 1.49 16.51
CA THR A 112 3.43 2.51 16.87
C THR A 112 2.12 2.33 16.11
N LYS A 113 1.07 3.06 16.51
CA LYS A 113 -0.26 2.95 15.90
C LYS A 113 -0.25 3.42 14.44
N TRP A 114 -0.87 2.63 13.58
CA TRP A 114 -1.17 3.03 12.21
C TRP A 114 -2.37 3.97 12.21
N PHE A 115 -2.09 5.27 12.19
CA PHE A 115 -3.10 6.34 12.22
C PHE A 115 -4.09 6.17 13.39
N ASN A 116 -5.37 6.40 13.15
CA ASN A 116 -6.44 6.28 14.14
C ASN A 116 -7.00 4.84 14.23
N THR A 117 -6.24 3.82 13.81
CA THR A 117 -6.63 2.40 13.86
C THR A 117 -6.09 1.70 15.12
N ASN A 118 -6.47 0.42 15.30
CA ASN A 118 -5.85 -0.46 16.30
C ASN A 118 -4.69 -1.30 15.74
N TYR A 119 -4.42 -1.19 14.44
CA TYR A 119 -3.25 -1.80 13.82
C TYR A 119 -1.99 -1.02 14.22
N HIS A 120 -0.87 -1.72 14.35
CA HIS A 120 0.41 -1.11 14.65
C HIS A 120 1.41 -1.51 13.56
N PHE A 121 2.29 -0.58 13.20
CA PHE A 121 3.32 -0.78 12.18
C PHE A 121 4.71 -0.64 12.79
N ILE A 122 5.72 -1.21 12.12
CA ILE A 122 7.12 -1.04 12.50
C ILE A 122 7.63 0.26 11.89
N VAL A 123 8.06 1.19 12.73
CA VAL A 123 8.59 2.49 12.31
C VAL A 123 9.94 2.28 11.63
N PRO A 124 10.11 2.57 10.33
CA PRO A 124 11.42 2.45 9.70
C PRO A 124 12.40 3.45 10.33
N GLU A 125 13.62 2.97 10.57
CA GLU A 125 14.69 3.77 11.17
C GLU A 125 15.68 4.17 10.08
N LEU A 126 15.78 5.46 9.78
CA LEU A 126 16.58 6.00 8.68
C LEU A 126 17.71 6.90 9.20
N ALA A 127 18.81 6.93 8.47
CA ALA A 127 19.96 7.80 8.74
C ALA A 127 20.42 8.49 7.45
N GLY A 128 21.03 9.68 7.56
CA GLY A 128 21.45 10.47 6.40
C GLY A 128 22.54 9.83 5.54
N ASP A 129 23.31 8.89 6.09
CA ASP A 129 24.34 8.11 5.39
C ASP A 129 23.86 6.70 5.02
N MET A 130 22.58 6.40 5.21
CA MET A 130 22.00 5.11 4.83
C MET A 130 22.09 4.94 3.31
N THR A 131 22.59 3.78 2.88
CA THR A 131 22.57 3.38 1.47
C THR A 131 21.33 2.55 1.21
N PHE A 132 20.38 3.11 0.45
CA PHE A 132 19.23 2.35 -0.03
C PHE A 132 19.61 1.35 -1.12
N SER A 133 18.86 0.27 -1.21
CA SER A 133 18.97 -0.73 -2.28
C SER A 133 17.57 -1.23 -2.64
N LEU A 134 17.41 -1.97 -3.73
CA LEU A 134 16.09 -2.44 -4.15
C LEU A 134 16.05 -3.96 -4.21
N ASN A 135 15.15 -4.56 -3.44
CA ASN A 135 14.77 -5.97 -3.51
C ASN A 135 13.30 -6.09 -3.92
N THR A 136 13.04 -6.37 -5.20
CA THR A 136 11.68 -6.49 -5.76
C THR A 136 11.10 -7.90 -5.66
N GLN A 137 11.82 -8.85 -5.04
CA GLN A 137 11.50 -10.27 -5.14
C GLN A 137 10.10 -10.61 -4.63
N LYS A 138 9.69 -10.01 -3.50
CA LYS A 138 8.34 -10.20 -2.93
C LYS A 138 7.25 -9.72 -3.90
N VAL A 139 7.36 -8.46 -4.36
CA VAL A 139 6.42 -7.83 -5.30
C VAL A 139 6.28 -8.68 -6.57
N VAL A 140 7.40 -9.03 -7.19
CA VAL A 140 7.44 -9.79 -8.44
C VAL A 140 6.89 -11.21 -8.25
N ASN A 141 7.22 -11.87 -7.15
CA ASN A 141 6.78 -13.24 -6.89
C ASN A 141 5.29 -13.31 -6.61
N GLU A 142 4.75 -12.44 -5.76
CA GLU A 142 3.32 -12.45 -5.44
C GLU A 142 2.47 -12.17 -6.69
N TYR A 143 2.89 -11.23 -7.55
CA TYR A 143 2.23 -11.00 -8.82
C TYR A 143 2.29 -12.23 -9.73
N LYS A 144 3.45 -12.88 -9.87
CA LYS A 144 3.61 -14.09 -10.68
C LYS A 144 2.80 -15.28 -10.15
N GLU A 145 2.72 -15.43 -8.83
CA GLU A 145 1.90 -16.43 -8.16
C GLU A 145 0.41 -16.24 -8.50
N ALA A 146 -0.12 -15.03 -8.38
CA ALA A 146 -1.50 -14.72 -8.74
C ALA A 146 -1.76 -14.89 -10.24
N LYS A 147 -0.83 -14.44 -11.09
CA LYS A 147 -0.93 -14.59 -12.54
C LYS A 147 -0.94 -16.05 -12.99
N ALA A 148 -0.24 -16.95 -12.30
CA ALA A 148 -0.30 -18.38 -12.56
C ALA A 148 -1.69 -19.00 -12.27
N LEU A 149 -2.53 -18.32 -11.47
CA LEU A 149 -3.94 -18.66 -11.26
C LEU A 149 -4.89 -18.00 -12.28
N GLY A 150 -4.34 -17.25 -13.24
CA GLY A 150 -5.12 -16.45 -14.19
C GLY A 150 -5.63 -15.12 -13.64
N ILE A 151 -5.06 -14.64 -12.52
CA ILE A 151 -5.48 -13.40 -11.86
C ILE A 151 -4.42 -12.32 -12.11
N LYS A 152 -4.77 -11.25 -12.84
CA LYS A 152 -3.92 -10.07 -12.96
C LYS A 152 -4.23 -9.13 -11.80
N THR A 153 -3.37 -9.13 -10.80
CA THR A 153 -3.54 -8.27 -9.62
C THR A 153 -3.07 -6.84 -9.90
N LYS A 154 -3.59 -5.89 -9.14
CA LYS A 154 -2.87 -4.65 -8.89
C LYS A 154 -1.83 -4.87 -7.78
N ILE A 155 -0.75 -4.12 -7.82
CA ILE A 155 0.36 -4.23 -6.87
C ILE A 155 0.25 -3.10 -5.86
N ASN A 156 0.12 -3.44 -4.59
CA ASN A 156 0.10 -2.48 -3.50
C ASN A 156 1.52 -2.15 -3.05
N VAL A 157 1.84 -0.87 -2.89
CA VAL A 157 3.13 -0.37 -2.41
C VAL A 157 2.88 0.79 -1.47
N ILE A 158 3.56 0.87 -0.33
CA ILE A 158 3.53 2.11 0.46
C ILE A 158 4.20 3.21 -0.36
N GLY A 159 3.54 4.36 -0.52
CA GLY A 159 4.07 5.46 -1.29
C GLY A 159 5.30 6.11 -0.63
N PRO A 160 6.19 6.73 -1.42
CA PRO A 160 7.44 7.30 -0.91
C PRO A 160 7.21 8.40 0.13
N ILE A 161 6.14 9.20 0.00
CA ILE A 161 5.86 10.28 0.94
C ILE A 161 5.46 9.71 2.30
N THR A 162 4.53 8.76 2.34
CA THR A 162 4.10 8.08 3.56
C THR A 162 5.23 7.30 4.19
N PHE A 163 6.02 6.56 3.41
CA PHE A 163 7.15 5.80 3.93
C PHE A 163 8.11 6.72 4.69
N LEU A 164 8.53 7.82 4.06
CA LEU A 164 9.48 8.76 4.66
C LEU A 164 8.88 9.56 5.81
N SER A 165 7.66 10.09 5.67
CA SER A 165 7.00 10.89 6.71
C SER A 165 6.67 10.08 7.98
N LEU A 166 6.47 8.77 7.86
CA LEU A 166 6.24 7.87 9.00
C LEU A 166 7.51 7.16 9.49
N SER A 167 8.66 7.46 8.90
CA SER A 167 9.95 6.95 9.35
C SER A 167 10.58 7.85 10.42
N TRP A 168 11.43 7.26 11.25
CA TRP A 168 12.21 7.98 12.25
C TRP A 168 13.66 8.20 11.80
N ARG A 169 14.10 9.47 11.81
CA ARG A 169 15.51 9.85 11.64
C ARG A 169 16.30 9.60 12.93
N VAL A 170 16.99 8.45 12.99
CA VAL A 170 17.75 8.04 14.18
C VAL A 170 19.02 8.87 14.41
N ASP A 171 19.52 9.53 13.37
CA ASP A 171 20.63 10.47 13.46
C ASP A 171 20.25 11.84 14.05
N GLY A 172 18.96 12.07 14.28
CA GLY A 172 18.41 13.33 14.82
C GLY A 172 18.58 14.52 13.88
N ARG A 173 18.82 14.29 12.58
CA ARG A 173 19.06 15.34 11.58
C ARG A 173 17.90 15.41 10.59
N GLY A 174 17.17 16.52 10.61
CA GLY A 174 16.07 16.74 9.67
C GLY A 174 14.93 15.73 9.87
N ASP A 175 14.15 15.53 8.81
CA ASP A 175 13.07 14.53 8.77
C ASP A 175 13.32 13.46 7.69
N GLY A 176 12.40 12.50 7.59
CA GLY A 176 12.50 11.45 6.59
C GLY A 176 12.41 11.97 5.16
N LEU A 177 11.62 13.03 4.90
CA LEU A 177 11.42 13.57 3.56
C LEU A 177 12.70 14.17 2.96
N ASP A 178 13.68 14.55 3.80
CA ASP A 178 15.01 14.95 3.33
C ASP A 178 15.76 13.85 2.57
N LEU A 179 15.37 12.58 2.72
CA LEU A 179 15.97 11.42 2.03
C LEU A 179 15.25 11.04 0.73
N LEU A 180 14.23 11.81 0.33
CA LEU A 180 13.49 11.54 -0.89
C LEU A 180 14.37 11.55 -2.15
N PRO A 181 15.35 12.46 -2.34
CA PRO A 181 16.22 12.44 -3.51
C PRO A 181 17.00 11.12 -3.67
N GLU A 182 17.44 10.53 -2.56
CA GLU A 182 18.13 9.24 -2.53
C GLU A 182 17.16 8.06 -2.68
N LEU A 183 15.95 8.16 -2.14
CA LEU A 183 14.97 7.07 -2.13
C LEU A 183 14.22 6.92 -3.47
N LEU A 184 13.82 8.03 -4.07
CA LEU A 184 12.92 8.05 -5.24
C LEU A 184 13.47 7.29 -6.46
N PRO A 185 14.78 7.28 -6.77
CA PRO A 185 15.36 6.42 -7.82
C PRO A 185 15.08 4.92 -7.63
N HIS A 186 14.92 4.45 -6.39
CA HIS A 186 14.55 3.05 -6.11
C HIS A 186 13.08 2.77 -6.41
N TYR A 187 12.18 3.74 -6.21
CA TYR A 187 10.78 3.63 -6.65
C TYR A 187 10.66 3.64 -8.18
N VAL A 188 11.46 4.45 -8.87
CA VAL A 188 11.56 4.40 -10.34
C VAL A 188 12.03 3.02 -10.81
N SER A 189 13.08 2.48 -10.17
CA SER A 189 13.59 1.14 -10.47
C SER A 189 12.59 0.03 -10.14
N LEU A 190 11.76 0.20 -9.11
CA LEU A 190 10.66 -0.70 -8.80
C LEU A 190 9.62 -0.72 -9.92
N LEU A 191 9.23 0.45 -10.43
CA LEU A 191 8.32 0.56 -11.57
C LEU A 191 8.91 -0.08 -12.84
N ASP A 192 10.22 -0.04 -13.03
CA ASP A 192 10.90 -0.73 -14.12
C ASP A 192 10.75 -2.25 -14.04
N GLU A 193 10.90 -2.83 -12.85
CA GLU A 193 10.70 -4.26 -12.65
C GLU A 193 9.22 -4.64 -12.81
N ILE A 194 8.30 -3.82 -12.28
CA ILE A 194 6.85 -4.03 -12.41
C ILE A 194 6.40 -3.96 -13.87
N ALA A 195 6.92 -2.99 -14.64
CA ALA A 195 6.60 -2.81 -16.06
C ALA A 195 6.96 -4.03 -16.93
N ARG A 196 7.88 -4.89 -16.48
CA ARG A 196 8.28 -6.12 -17.20
C ARG A 196 7.34 -7.30 -16.94
N LEU A 197 6.40 -7.20 -16.00
CA LEU A 197 5.54 -8.31 -15.58
C LEU A 197 4.41 -8.62 -16.58
N ASP A 198 3.87 -7.59 -17.25
CA ASP A 198 2.78 -7.69 -18.22
C ASP A 198 2.73 -6.45 -19.13
N GLY A 199 1.94 -6.52 -20.21
CA GLY A 199 1.74 -5.40 -21.13
C GLY A 199 0.99 -4.23 -20.50
N GLU A 200 0.18 -4.50 -19.47
CA GLU A 200 -0.52 -3.51 -18.66
C GLU A 200 -0.51 -3.98 -17.20
N VAL A 201 -0.08 -3.10 -16.29
CA VAL A 201 0.01 -3.38 -14.85
C VAL A 201 -0.52 -2.18 -14.07
N PHE A 202 -1.08 -2.44 -12.89
CA PHE A 202 -1.62 -1.40 -12.01
C PHE A 202 -0.83 -1.36 -10.72
N VAL A 203 -0.41 -0.17 -10.29
CA VAL A 203 0.32 0.05 -9.05
C VAL A 203 -0.48 1.00 -8.18
N GLN A 204 -0.86 0.52 -6.99
CA GLN A 204 -1.47 1.34 -5.95
C GLN A 204 -0.35 1.78 -5.01
N PHE A 205 -0.09 3.09 -4.98
CA PHE A 205 0.73 3.71 -3.95
C PHE A 205 -0.16 4.19 -2.82
N ASP A 206 0.01 3.59 -1.65
CA ASP A 206 -0.67 3.97 -0.43
C ASP A 206 -0.01 5.21 0.17
N GLU A 207 -0.71 6.34 0.08
CA GLU A 207 -0.29 7.63 0.63
C GLU A 207 -1.22 8.17 1.73
N PRO A 208 -1.55 7.39 2.78
CA PRO A 208 -2.44 7.85 3.84
C PRO A 208 -1.86 8.98 4.69
N VAL A 209 -0.55 9.27 4.64
CA VAL A 209 -0.02 10.42 5.39
C VAL A 209 -0.62 11.75 4.91
N LEU A 210 -1.15 11.79 3.68
CA LEU A 210 -1.76 12.96 3.08
C LEU A 210 -3.09 13.36 3.71
N VAL A 211 -3.64 12.53 4.60
CA VAL A 211 -4.84 12.88 5.40
C VAL A 211 -4.50 13.55 6.73
N LYS A 212 -3.22 13.86 7.00
CA LYS A 212 -2.74 14.48 8.25
C LYS A 212 -2.29 15.92 8.06
N ASP A 213 -3.13 16.74 7.42
CA ASP A 213 -2.85 18.17 7.19
C ASP A 213 -1.45 18.43 6.61
N PRO A 214 -1.12 17.87 5.42
CA PRO A 214 0.22 17.99 4.84
C PRO A 214 0.59 19.46 4.60
N ASP A 215 1.82 19.83 4.95
CA ASP A 215 2.34 21.18 4.71
C ASP A 215 2.69 21.42 3.22
N GLY A 216 2.97 22.67 2.86
CA GLY A 216 3.31 23.03 1.49
C GLY A 216 4.53 22.27 0.94
N ARG A 217 5.56 22.04 1.77
CA ARG A 217 6.74 21.25 1.38
C ARG A 217 6.34 19.81 1.04
N THR A 218 5.51 19.17 1.86
CA THR A 218 5.03 17.80 1.64
C THR A 218 4.22 17.71 0.35
N LEU A 219 3.35 18.68 0.06
CA LEU A 219 2.56 18.73 -1.17
C LEU A 219 3.43 18.95 -2.42
N ASP A 220 4.45 19.80 -2.34
CA ASP A 220 5.41 20.01 -3.43
C ASP A 220 6.24 18.74 -3.72
N LEU A 221 6.69 18.06 -2.66
CA LEU A 221 7.39 16.78 -2.77
C LEU A 221 6.48 15.67 -3.30
N LEU A 222 5.21 15.64 -2.89
CA LEU A 222 4.19 14.73 -3.44
C LEU A 222 4.06 14.92 -4.95
N ARG A 223 3.78 16.16 -5.38
CA ARG A 223 3.60 16.48 -6.79
C ARG A 223 4.81 16.10 -7.62
N SER A 224 6.01 16.52 -7.21
CA SER A 224 7.25 16.23 -7.94
C SER A 224 7.58 14.74 -7.98
N SER A 225 7.33 14.00 -6.90
CA SER A 225 7.53 12.54 -6.86
C SER A 225 6.64 11.83 -7.86
N TYR A 226 5.33 12.11 -7.84
CA TYR A 226 4.40 11.41 -8.72
C TYR A 226 4.47 11.89 -10.17
N ASP A 227 4.92 13.12 -10.42
CA ASP A 227 5.27 13.56 -11.77
C ASP A 227 6.44 12.75 -12.32
N GLN A 228 7.51 12.56 -11.53
CA GLN A 228 8.64 11.73 -11.94
C GLN A 228 8.25 10.25 -12.12
N LEU A 229 7.47 9.69 -11.18
CA LEU A 229 7.03 8.30 -11.25
C LEU A 229 6.07 8.04 -12.42
N GLY A 230 5.12 8.95 -12.66
CA GLY A 230 4.16 8.82 -13.76
C GLY A 230 4.78 8.98 -15.15
N HIS A 231 5.93 9.64 -15.27
CA HIS A 231 6.71 9.70 -16.51
C HIS A 231 7.81 8.62 -16.60
N ALA A 232 8.05 7.83 -15.55
CA ALA A 232 9.10 6.83 -15.55
C ALA A 232 8.84 5.74 -16.61
N ARG A 233 7.60 5.28 -16.73
CA ARG A 233 7.17 4.24 -17.68
C ARG A 233 5.73 4.49 -18.13
N THR A 234 5.38 3.96 -19.30
CA THR A 234 4.07 4.21 -19.91
C THR A 234 3.05 3.10 -19.64
N ASN A 235 3.47 1.90 -19.22
CA ASN A 235 2.57 0.75 -19.03
C ASN A 235 2.16 0.43 -17.58
N PRO A 236 2.79 0.98 -16.52
CA PRO A 236 2.19 0.97 -15.20
C PRO A 236 1.14 2.10 -15.06
N ASN A 237 -0.10 1.72 -14.83
CA ASN A 237 -1.16 2.62 -14.43
C ASN A 237 -1.04 2.92 -12.92
N LEU A 238 -0.67 4.15 -12.57
CA LEU A 238 -0.41 4.55 -11.18
C LEU A 238 -1.67 5.08 -10.50
N VAL A 239 -1.97 4.55 -9.32
CA VAL A 239 -3.04 5.04 -8.43
C VAL A 239 -2.42 5.56 -7.15
N VAL A 240 -2.75 6.79 -6.77
CA VAL A 240 -2.46 7.31 -5.42
C VAL A 240 -3.68 7.06 -4.55
N MET A 241 -3.52 6.28 -3.49
CA MET A 241 -4.61 5.88 -2.60
C MET A 241 -4.46 6.58 -1.25
N THR A 242 -5.51 7.27 -0.81
CA THR A 242 -5.58 7.94 0.49
C THR A 242 -6.77 7.37 1.28
N TYR A 243 -6.66 7.34 2.60
CA TYR A 243 -7.72 6.79 3.45
C TYR A 243 -7.62 7.24 4.91
N PHE A 244 -8.72 7.02 5.65
CA PHE A 244 -8.96 7.35 7.06
C PHE A 244 -9.43 8.77 7.36
N ASP A 245 -9.27 9.71 6.42
CA ASP A 245 -9.82 11.06 6.47
C ASP A 245 -9.79 11.67 5.04
N HIS A 246 -10.06 12.97 4.91
CA HIS A 246 -9.96 13.68 3.63
C HIS A 246 -8.51 13.97 3.21
N ALA A 247 -8.28 14.08 1.90
CA ALA A 247 -6.99 14.39 1.28
C ALA A 247 -7.14 15.48 0.19
N THR A 248 -8.04 16.43 0.41
CA THR A 248 -8.42 17.48 -0.55
C THR A 248 -7.23 18.23 -1.13
N GLU A 249 -6.27 18.59 -0.29
CA GLU A 249 -5.04 19.31 -0.63
C GLU A 249 -4.12 18.48 -1.53
N ALA A 250 -4.07 17.16 -1.29
CA ALA A 250 -3.31 16.24 -2.13
C ALA A 250 -3.94 16.08 -3.52
N VAL A 251 -5.27 16.03 -3.60
CA VAL A 251 -5.97 16.02 -4.90
C VAL A 251 -5.62 17.27 -5.70
N THR A 252 -5.66 18.45 -5.07
CA THR A 252 -5.23 19.71 -5.69
C THR A 252 -3.78 19.68 -6.13
N ALA A 253 -2.87 19.20 -5.28
CA ALA A 253 -1.43 19.14 -5.57
C ALA A 253 -1.11 18.21 -6.75
N LEU A 254 -1.88 17.13 -6.92
CA LEU A 254 -1.72 16.13 -7.99
C LEU A 254 -2.44 16.50 -9.29
N LYS A 255 -3.03 17.70 -9.38
CA LYS A 255 -3.61 18.21 -10.62
C LYS A 255 -2.54 18.32 -11.72
N GLY A 256 -2.85 17.82 -12.92
CA GLY A 256 -1.90 17.74 -14.04
C GLY A 256 -0.82 16.65 -13.95
N VAL A 257 -0.72 15.91 -12.83
CA VAL A 257 0.22 14.78 -12.70
C VAL A 257 -0.35 13.56 -13.45
N PRO A 258 0.45 12.82 -14.24
CA PRO A 258 -0.03 11.68 -15.03
C PRO A 258 -0.26 10.43 -14.17
N LEU A 259 -1.45 10.37 -13.54
CA LEU A 259 -1.92 9.22 -12.78
C LEU A 259 -3.10 8.56 -13.51
N TYR A 260 -3.25 7.25 -13.34
CA TYR A 260 -4.45 6.54 -13.77
C TYR A 260 -5.66 6.95 -12.91
N GLY A 261 -5.46 7.06 -11.60
CA GLY A 261 -6.53 7.38 -10.67
C GLY A 261 -6.07 7.88 -9.31
N ILE A 262 -7.01 8.45 -8.56
CA ILE A 262 -6.84 8.81 -7.17
C ILE A 262 -7.93 8.11 -6.35
N GLY A 263 -7.53 7.46 -5.27
CA GLY A 263 -8.43 6.83 -4.33
C GLY A 263 -8.68 7.68 -3.10
N LEU A 264 -9.95 7.84 -2.79
CA LEU A 264 -10.44 8.72 -1.72
C LEU A 264 -11.39 7.95 -0.82
N ASP A 265 -11.16 8.04 0.49
CA ASP A 265 -12.10 7.58 1.50
C ASP A 265 -13.28 8.55 1.58
N LEU A 266 -14.43 8.10 1.14
CA LEU A 266 -15.69 8.85 1.15
C LEU A 266 -16.64 8.36 2.24
N VAL A 267 -16.16 7.50 3.14
CA VAL A 267 -16.86 7.08 4.37
C VAL A 267 -16.41 7.95 5.54
N HIS A 268 -15.10 8.05 5.76
CA HIS A 268 -14.52 8.82 6.86
C HIS A 268 -13.98 10.19 6.44
N GLY A 269 -13.78 10.44 5.15
CA GLY A 269 -13.40 11.76 4.61
C GLY A 269 -14.43 12.32 3.62
N PRO A 270 -15.71 12.53 4.01
CA PRO A 270 -16.73 13.05 3.10
C PRO A 270 -16.37 14.41 2.45
N GLU A 271 -15.47 15.18 3.05
CA GLU A 271 -14.93 16.44 2.55
C GLU A 271 -14.17 16.26 1.21
N ASN A 272 -13.68 15.06 0.91
CA ASN A 272 -13.11 14.70 -0.39
C ASN A 272 -14.04 15.01 -1.57
N MET A 273 -15.36 15.05 -1.34
CA MET A 273 -16.35 15.47 -2.34
C MET A 273 -16.05 16.85 -2.93
N THR A 274 -15.42 17.74 -2.15
CA THR A 274 -15.12 19.13 -2.57
C THR A 274 -13.99 19.22 -3.60
N ALA A 275 -13.10 18.22 -3.66
CA ALA A 275 -11.95 18.20 -4.57
C ALA A 275 -12.19 17.34 -5.84
N LEU A 276 -13.36 16.71 -6.00
CA LEU A 276 -13.63 15.81 -7.14
C LEU A 276 -13.52 16.49 -8.51
N ALA A 277 -13.85 17.78 -8.60
CA ALA A 277 -13.70 18.55 -9.84
C ALA A 277 -12.23 18.74 -10.27
N GLU A 278 -11.28 18.47 -9.37
CA GLU A 278 -9.84 18.63 -9.60
C GLU A 278 -9.14 17.34 -10.02
N LEU A 279 -9.86 16.22 -10.15
CA LEU A 279 -9.32 14.95 -10.62
C LEU A 279 -8.73 15.03 -12.03
N ASP A 280 -9.15 16.01 -12.85
CA ASP A 280 -8.48 16.36 -14.11
C ASP A 280 -8.34 15.16 -15.05
N GLY A 281 -9.46 14.44 -15.26
CA GLY A 281 -9.55 13.26 -16.13
C GLY A 281 -9.04 11.94 -15.51
N LYS A 282 -8.51 11.96 -14.28
CA LYS A 282 -8.12 10.75 -13.55
C LYS A 282 -9.36 9.97 -13.10
N LYS A 283 -9.24 8.65 -13.00
CA LYS A 283 -10.29 7.82 -12.39
C LYS A 283 -10.39 8.08 -10.89
N LEU A 284 -11.62 8.10 -10.39
CA LEU A 284 -11.91 8.11 -8.97
C LEU A 284 -12.04 6.66 -8.49
N ILE A 285 -11.15 6.25 -7.58
CA ILE A 285 -11.34 5.03 -6.79
C ILE A 285 -12.17 5.43 -5.56
N ALA A 286 -13.49 5.30 -5.68
CA ALA A 286 -14.45 5.82 -4.72
C ALA A 286 -14.59 4.88 -3.52
N GLY A 287 -13.89 5.18 -2.42
CA GLY A 287 -13.95 4.43 -1.18
C GLY A 287 -15.28 4.63 -0.45
N VAL A 288 -16.31 3.90 -0.85
CA VAL A 288 -17.70 4.06 -0.35
C VAL A 288 -18.17 2.90 0.52
N ILE A 289 -17.41 1.80 0.59
CA ILE A 289 -17.68 0.66 1.45
C ILE A 289 -16.72 0.68 2.62
N ASP A 290 -17.22 0.76 3.85
CA ASP A 290 -16.38 0.86 5.05
C ASP A 290 -15.48 -0.38 5.22
N GLY A 291 -14.15 -0.17 5.18
CA GLY A 291 -13.16 -1.21 5.42
C GLY A 291 -12.73 -1.38 6.89
N ARG A 292 -13.21 -0.51 7.79
CA ARG A 292 -12.81 -0.48 9.21
C ARG A 292 -13.86 -1.04 10.16
N ASN A 293 -15.10 -1.15 9.70
CA ASN A 293 -16.20 -1.60 10.53
C ASN A 293 -16.86 -2.86 9.98
N VAL A 294 -17.55 -3.58 10.85
CA VAL A 294 -18.18 -4.87 10.55
C VAL A 294 -19.66 -4.75 10.19
N TRP A 295 -20.19 -3.53 10.17
CA TRP A 295 -21.58 -3.28 9.83
C TRP A 295 -21.82 -3.56 8.35
N ARG A 296 -22.95 -4.20 8.05
CA ARG A 296 -23.39 -4.40 6.68
C ARG A 296 -23.58 -3.04 6.00
N ASN A 297 -23.04 -2.90 4.79
CA ASN A 297 -23.18 -1.67 4.02
C ASN A 297 -24.65 -1.30 3.75
N ASN A 298 -24.99 -0.02 3.88
CA ASN A 298 -26.27 0.53 3.47
C ASN A 298 -26.23 0.89 1.98
N TYR A 299 -26.89 0.08 1.14
CA TYR A 299 -26.86 0.26 -0.31
C TYR A 299 -27.57 1.54 -0.75
N GLU A 300 -28.64 1.97 -0.07
CA GLU A 300 -29.35 3.21 -0.43
C GLU A 300 -28.46 4.43 -0.20
N GLU A 301 -27.76 4.50 0.94
CA GLU A 301 -26.80 5.57 1.23
C GLU A 301 -25.62 5.55 0.26
N THR A 302 -25.11 4.36 -0.06
CA THR A 302 -24.01 4.21 -1.03
C THR A 302 -24.42 4.69 -2.41
N LEU A 303 -25.60 4.28 -2.90
CA LEU A 303 -26.13 4.71 -4.20
C LEU A 303 -26.41 6.22 -4.22
N ALA A 304 -26.93 6.79 -3.13
CA ALA A 304 -27.12 8.23 -3.01
C ALA A 304 -25.78 8.99 -3.09
N ARG A 305 -24.73 8.48 -2.44
CA ARG A 305 -23.38 9.05 -2.51
C ARG A 305 -22.80 8.93 -3.92
N LEU A 306 -22.91 7.78 -4.57
CA LEU A 306 -22.49 7.59 -5.96
C LEU A 306 -23.20 8.58 -6.90
N ASN A 307 -24.51 8.74 -6.78
CA ASN A 307 -25.27 9.73 -7.55
C ASN A 307 -24.81 11.17 -7.31
N ALA A 308 -24.33 11.50 -6.10
CA ALA A 308 -23.76 12.81 -5.80
C ALA A 308 -22.38 12.99 -6.46
N ILE A 309 -21.56 11.93 -6.51
CA ILE A 309 -20.26 11.92 -7.18
C ILE A 309 -20.42 12.11 -8.70
N GLU A 310 -21.44 11.49 -9.31
CA GLU A 310 -21.71 11.59 -10.76
C GLU A 310 -21.96 13.03 -11.25
N LYS A 311 -22.19 13.98 -10.34
CA LYS A 311 -22.30 15.42 -10.66
C LYS A 311 -20.95 16.06 -11.00
N TYR A 312 -19.85 15.44 -10.57
CA TYR A 312 -18.48 15.96 -10.68
C TYR A 312 -17.58 15.07 -11.53
N VAL A 313 -17.85 13.76 -11.53
CA VAL A 313 -17.03 12.74 -12.21
C VAL A 313 -17.89 11.98 -13.20
N ASP A 314 -17.40 11.76 -14.43
CA ASP A 314 -18.10 10.91 -15.39
C ASP A 314 -18.27 9.51 -14.78
N PRO A 315 -19.48 8.91 -14.84
CA PRO A 315 -19.71 7.59 -14.27
C PRO A 315 -18.74 6.50 -14.76
N ARG A 316 -18.16 6.65 -15.96
CA ARG A 316 -17.16 5.73 -16.53
C ARG A 316 -15.77 5.85 -15.89
N ASP A 317 -15.55 6.93 -15.14
CA ASP A 317 -14.31 7.20 -14.41
C ASP A 317 -14.45 6.89 -12.91
N ILE A 318 -15.62 6.40 -12.47
CA ILE A 318 -15.87 5.96 -11.10
C ILE A 318 -15.62 4.45 -10.98
N ILE A 319 -14.73 4.07 -10.08
CA ILE A 319 -14.48 2.69 -9.67
C ILE A 319 -14.92 2.55 -8.20
N ILE A 320 -15.84 1.62 -7.92
CA ILE A 320 -16.38 1.42 -6.57
C ILE A 320 -15.34 0.70 -5.72
N SER A 321 -15.02 1.25 -4.56
CA SER A 321 -13.95 0.74 -3.70
C SER A 321 -14.35 0.61 -2.23
N THR A 322 -13.59 -0.20 -1.51
CA THR A 322 -13.49 -0.10 -0.05
C THR A 322 -12.85 1.23 0.36
N SER A 323 -13.22 1.79 1.50
CA SER A 323 -12.72 3.08 2.02
C SER A 323 -11.24 3.05 2.39
N CYS A 324 -10.77 1.88 2.81
CA CYS A 324 -9.38 1.57 3.12
C CYS A 324 -9.18 0.05 2.95
N SER A 325 -7.99 -0.45 3.29
CA SER A 325 -7.73 -1.89 3.36
C SER A 325 -8.68 -2.57 4.35
N LEU A 326 -9.12 -3.79 4.03
CA LEU A 326 -9.93 -4.63 4.92
C LEU A 326 -9.11 -5.30 6.05
N LEU A 327 -7.93 -4.73 6.39
CA LEU A 327 -6.92 -5.34 7.28
C LEU A 327 -7.31 -5.28 8.76
#